data_AF-A0AAU1T635-F1
#
_entry.id   AF-A0AAU1T635-F1
#
_cell.length_a   1.000
_cell.length_b   1.000
_cell.length_c   1.000
_cell.angle_alpha   90.00
_cell.angle_beta   90.00
_cell.angle_gamma   90.00
#
_symmetry.space_group_name_H-M   'P 1'
#
loop_
_entity.id
_entity.type
_entity.pdbx_description
1 polymer ?
#
loop_
_entity_poly.entity_id
_entity_poly.type
_entity_poly.pdbx_seq_one_letter_code
_entity_poly.pdbx_strand_id
1 'polypeptide(L)'
;MHELGTVPRPTATDRYARWAGLLVGLVAARLVGSNDGLGVGILYAIPVFGLCAVAGVLVGDALTPPPRGTVRTAGLAPRRIRDYVPPRMTLLLLAEAAVLVVLLAVAAVAASPDDMGRAGRSLTVTCPDGSTASTSPWPGLFYGLPILAALAVSTTACVWSLTRIARRPGDEQTRRDRSLAIVAAWGLLVSAPLLGAASTASGALMDIGCDGTVGRLANWALWPTALVALVTVPWCLFTVIAPKAGVRR
;
A
#
# COMPACT_ATOMS: atom_id res chain seq x y z
N MET A 1 -30.84 -20.98 -33.70
CA MET A 1 -29.55 -20.28 -33.83
C MET A 1 -29.14 -19.77 -32.46
N HIS A 2 -28.19 -20.44 -31.82
CA HIS A 2 -27.64 -20.03 -30.53
C HIS A 2 -26.58 -18.95 -30.80
N GLU A 3 -26.87 -17.70 -30.50
CA GLU A 3 -25.83 -16.67 -30.50
C GLU A 3 -24.84 -17.00 -29.38
N LEU A 4 -23.67 -17.50 -29.77
CA LEU A 4 -22.47 -17.56 -28.94
C LEU A 4 -22.08 -16.13 -28.59
N GLY A 5 -22.72 -15.58 -27.56
CA GLY A 5 -22.34 -14.31 -26.97
C GLY A 5 -20.89 -14.39 -26.53
N THR A 6 -20.00 -13.76 -27.29
CA THR A 6 -18.58 -13.67 -26.99
C THR A 6 -18.43 -13.07 -25.60
N VAL A 7 -18.01 -13.90 -24.64
CA VAL A 7 -17.70 -13.45 -23.29
C VAL A 7 -16.64 -12.35 -23.42
N PRO A 8 -16.89 -11.12 -22.93
CA PRO A 8 -15.87 -10.10 -22.89
C PRO A 8 -14.73 -10.62 -22.03
N ARG A 9 -13.62 -11.04 -22.65
CA ARG A 9 -12.39 -11.29 -21.92
C ARG A 9 -11.98 -9.96 -21.29
N PRO A 10 -11.48 -9.94 -20.05
CA PRO A 10 -10.77 -8.75 -19.58
C PRO A 10 -9.75 -8.39 -20.67
N THR A 11 -9.82 -7.15 -21.17
CA THR A 11 -8.98 -6.72 -22.29
C THR A 11 -7.54 -6.99 -21.91
N ALA A 12 -6.79 -7.71 -22.75
CA ALA A 12 -5.41 -8.08 -22.45
C ALA A 12 -4.58 -6.86 -22.00
N THR A 13 -4.91 -5.68 -22.51
CA THR A 13 -4.41 -4.35 -22.12
C THR A 13 -4.47 -4.06 -20.61
N ASP A 14 -5.55 -4.36 -19.90
CA ASP A 14 -5.66 -4.12 -18.44
C ASP A 14 -4.69 -5.03 -17.68
N ARG A 15 -4.64 -6.31 -18.06
CA ARG A 15 -3.69 -7.27 -17.48
C ARG A 15 -2.24 -6.84 -17.73
N TYR A 16 -1.91 -6.46 -18.96
CA TYR A 16 -0.57 -5.99 -19.30
C TYR A 16 -0.20 -4.71 -18.56
N ALA A 17 -1.11 -3.76 -18.39
CA ALA A 17 -0.85 -2.53 -17.64
C ALA A 17 -0.55 -2.81 -16.15
N ARG A 18 -1.29 -3.73 -15.52
CA ARG A 18 -1.04 -4.14 -14.12
C ARG A 18 0.32 -4.83 -13.96
N TRP A 19 0.63 -5.79 -14.83
CA TRP A 19 1.93 -6.47 -14.82
C TRP A 19 3.08 -5.52 -15.13
N ALA A 20 2.89 -4.60 -16.09
CA ALA A 20 3.88 -3.57 -16.39
C ALA A 20 4.13 -2.67 -15.18
N GLY A 21 3.08 -2.23 -14.47
CA GLY A 21 3.23 -1.45 -13.23
C GLY A 21 4.01 -2.19 -12.15
N LEU A 22 3.76 -3.49 -11.97
CA LEU A 22 4.52 -4.32 -11.02
C LEU A 22 5.98 -4.52 -11.44
N LEU A 23 6.24 -4.80 -12.72
CA LEU A 23 7.60 -4.99 -13.24
C LEU A 23 8.41 -3.70 -13.20
N VAL A 24 7.82 -2.59 -13.66
CA VAL A 24 8.43 -1.26 -13.56
C VAL A 24 8.67 -0.91 -12.10
N GLY A 25 7.70 -1.19 -11.22
CA GLY A 25 7.86 -0.99 -9.78
C GLY A 25 9.01 -1.80 -9.21
N LEU A 26 9.15 -3.07 -9.57
CA LEU A 26 10.23 -3.94 -9.11
C LEU A 26 11.60 -3.42 -9.58
N VAL A 27 11.71 -3.04 -10.85
CA VAL A 27 12.95 -2.49 -11.42
C VAL A 27 13.29 -1.15 -10.76
N ALA A 28 12.33 -0.23 -10.64
CA ALA A 28 12.53 1.06 -10.00
C ALA A 28 12.90 0.91 -8.52
N ALA A 29 12.22 0.03 -7.80
CA ALA A 29 12.54 -0.31 -6.42
C ALA A 29 13.96 -0.89 -6.29
N ARG A 30 14.39 -1.74 -7.23
CA ARG A 30 15.75 -2.29 -7.23
C ARG A 30 16.81 -1.23 -7.51
N LEU A 31 16.55 -0.31 -8.44
CA LEU A 31 17.46 0.79 -8.79
C LEU A 31 17.59 1.80 -7.64
N VAL A 32 16.48 2.16 -7.01
CA VAL A 32 16.49 3.00 -5.82
C VAL A 32 17.17 2.26 -4.66
N GLY A 33 16.84 0.98 -4.50
CA GLY A 33 17.36 0.07 -3.48
C GLY A 33 18.84 -0.29 -3.57
N SER A 34 19.51 0.00 -4.68
CA SER A 34 20.94 -0.28 -4.88
C SER A 34 21.84 0.95 -4.72
N ASN A 35 21.25 2.13 -4.49
CA ASN A 35 22.00 3.33 -4.11
C ASN A 35 22.25 3.31 -2.59
N ASP A 36 23.28 2.56 -2.19
CA ASP A 36 23.52 2.09 -0.81
C ASP A 36 24.28 3.07 0.11
N GLY A 37 24.50 4.31 -0.31
CA GLY A 37 25.38 5.23 0.45
C GLY A 37 24.98 5.45 1.92
N LEU A 38 23.73 5.21 2.31
CA LEU A 38 23.19 5.56 3.64
C LEU A 38 22.07 4.61 4.17
N GLY A 39 21.88 3.41 3.60
CA GLY A 39 20.71 2.55 3.90
C GLY A 39 19.36 3.12 3.41
N VAL A 40 19.43 4.18 2.63
CA VAL A 40 18.30 4.96 2.09
C VAL A 40 17.55 4.19 1.02
N GLY A 41 18.27 3.44 0.18
CA GLY A 41 17.68 2.79 -0.98
C GLY A 41 16.50 1.88 -0.63
N ILE A 42 16.64 1.03 0.40
CA ILE A 42 15.64 0.00 0.70
C ILE A 42 14.32 0.61 1.22
N LEU A 43 14.38 1.60 2.10
CA LEU A 43 13.17 2.24 2.64
C LEU A 43 12.43 3.09 1.60
N TYR A 44 13.14 3.63 0.60
CA TYR A 44 12.53 4.33 -0.53
C TYR A 44 12.03 3.37 -1.63
N ALA A 45 12.62 2.18 -1.76
CA ALA A 45 12.21 1.17 -2.73
C ALA A 45 10.74 0.72 -2.51
N ILE A 46 10.30 0.62 -1.25
CA ILE A 46 8.96 0.16 -0.88
C ILE A 46 7.84 1.12 -1.37
N PRO A 47 7.85 2.43 -1.06
CA PRO A 47 6.84 3.35 -1.58
C PRO A 47 6.91 3.51 -3.09
N VAL A 48 8.11 3.45 -3.70
CA VAL A 48 8.27 3.47 -5.17
C VAL A 48 7.56 2.28 -5.81
N PHE A 49 7.78 1.07 -5.28
CA PHE A 49 7.10 -0.13 -5.76
C PHE A 49 5.58 0.01 -5.68
N GLY A 50 5.06 0.42 -4.52
CA GLY A 50 3.62 0.59 -4.31
C GLY A 50 3.00 1.65 -5.23
N LEU A 51 3.70 2.76 -5.49
CA LEU A 51 3.25 3.80 -6.41
C LEU A 51 3.18 3.30 -7.85
N CYS A 52 4.18 2.55 -8.31
CA CYS A 52 4.16 1.94 -9.64
C CYS A 52 3.05 0.90 -9.78
N ALA A 53 2.78 0.11 -8.74
CA ALA A 53 1.67 -0.84 -8.73
C ALA A 53 0.31 -0.14 -8.83
N VAL A 54 0.11 0.93 -8.04
CA VAL A 54 -1.09 1.78 -8.13
C VAL A 54 -1.22 2.39 -9.53
N ALA A 55 -0.14 2.98 -10.06
CA ALA A 55 -0.13 3.59 -11.39
C ALA A 55 -0.52 2.58 -12.48
N GLY A 56 0.02 1.35 -12.45
CA GLY A 56 -0.32 0.30 -13.40
C GLY A 56 -1.81 -0.08 -13.38
N VAL A 57 -2.40 -0.18 -12.19
CA VAL A 57 -3.83 -0.47 -12.03
C VAL A 57 -4.70 0.69 -12.54
N LEU A 58 -4.31 1.93 -12.24
CA LEU A 58 -5.03 3.12 -12.68
C LEU A 58 -4.97 3.32 -14.20
N VAL A 59 -3.80 3.10 -14.79
CA VAL A 59 -3.61 3.12 -16.25
C VAL A 59 -4.43 2.00 -16.91
N GLY A 60 -4.42 0.79 -16.35
CA GLY A 60 -5.26 -0.31 -16.82
C GLY A 60 -6.75 0.04 -16.84
N ASP A 61 -7.28 0.60 -15.74
CA ASP A 61 -8.68 1.04 -15.68
C ASP A 61 -8.97 2.18 -16.67
N ALA A 62 -8.07 3.16 -16.79
CA ALA A 62 -8.24 4.30 -17.67
C ALA A 62 -8.24 3.91 -19.16
N LEU A 63 -7.40 2.96 -19.55
CA LEU A 63 -7.31 2.43 -20.90
C LEU A 63 -8.45 1.47 -21.26
N THR A 64 -9.15 0.92 -20.27
CA THR A 64 -10.25 -0.02 -20.54
C THR A 64 -11.47 0.72 -21.13
N PRO A 65 -11.89 0.42 -22.38
CA PRO A 65 -13.02 1.10 -23.01
C PRO A 65 -14.33 0.89 -22.22
N PRO A 66 -15.26 1.86 -22.26
CA PRO A 66 -16.58 1.67 -21.69
C PRO A 66 -17.33 0.56 -22.45
N PRO A 67 -18.12 -0.29 -21.75
CA PRO A 67 -18.95 -1.30 -22.40
C PRO A 67 -19.91 -0.63 -23.39
N ARG A 68 -19.78 -0.95 -24.68
CA ARG A 68 -20.74 -0.54 -25.72
C ARG A 68 -21.72 -1.69 -25.92
N GLY A 69 -22.85 -1.65 -25.22
CA GLY A 69 -23.95 -2.60 -25.40
C GLY A 69 -25.18 -1.89 -25.97
N THR A 70 -25.91 -2.58 -26.85
CA THR A 70 -27.18 -2.11 -27.45
C THR A 70 -28.34 -2.08 -26.46
N VAL A 71 -28.24 -2.78 -25.32
CA VAL A 71 -29.28 -2.84 -24.28
C VAL A 71 -28.80 -2.12 -23.01
N ARG A 72 -29.47 -1.01 -22.67
CA ARG A 72 -29.25 -0.26 -21.42
C ARG A 72 -30.13 -0.87 -20.33
N THR A 73 -29.59 -1.80 -19.54
CA THR A 73 -30.22 -2.23 -18.30
C THR A 73 -29.80 -1.29 -17.16
N ALA A 74 -30.76 -0.57 -16.58
CA ALA A 74 -30.53 0.27 -15.42
C ALA A 74 -31.08 -0.42 -14.17
N GLY A 75 -30.19 -1.00 -13.36
CA GLY A 75 -30.56 -1.48 -12.03
C GLY A 75 -30.95 -0.30 -11.13
N LEU A 76 -32.17 -0.36 -10.56
CA LEU A 76 -32.82 0.65 -9.72
C LEU A 76 -32.43 0.60 -8.23
N ALA A 77 -31.49 -0.27 -7.84
CA ALA A 77 -31.03 -0.35 -6.45
C ALA A 77 -30.18 0.89 -6.06
N PRO A 78 -30.33 1.45 -4.85
CA PRO A 78 -29.46 2.50 -4.33
C PRO A 78 -28.00 2.05 -4.36
N ARG A 79 -27.13 2.79 -5.06
CA ARG A 79 -25.73 2.41 -5.30
C ARG A 79 -24.83 3.04 -4.24
N ARG A 80 -24.24 2.25 -3.34
CA ARG A 80 -23.21 2.74 -2.41
C ARG A 80 -21.87 2.11 -2.74
N ILE A 81 -20.80 2.91 -2.74
CA ILE A 81 -19.41 2.46 -2.98
C ILE A 81 -19.03 1.32 -2.01
N ARG A 82 -19.60 1.35 -0.80
CA ARG A 82 -19.40 0.35 0.26
C ARG A 82 -19.90 -1.04 -0.11
N ASP A 83 -20.80 -1.15 -1.08
CA ASP A 83 -21.39 -2.43 -1.52
C ASP A 83 -20.46 -3.18 -2.48
N TYR A 84 -19.38 -2.52 -2.95
CA TYR A 84 -18.48 -3.03 -3.99
C TYR A 84 -17.08 -3.38 -3.49
N VAL A 85 -16.81 -3.20 -2.20
CA VAL A 85 -15.50 -3.44 -1.58
C VAL A 85 -15.69 -4.32 -0.34
N PRO A 86 -14.82 -5.31 -0.04
CA PRO A 86 -15.04 -6.22 1.08
C PRO A 86 -14.93 -5.40 2.36
N PRO A 87 -16.03 -5.20 3.11
CA PRO A 87 -16.08 -4.17 4.15
C PRO A 87 -15.05 -4.41 5.25
N ARG A 88 -14.79 -5.68 5.57
CA ARG A 88 -13.78 -6.09 6.55
C ARG A 88 -12.36 -5.78 6.07
N MET A 89 -12.05 -6.04 4.80
CA MET A 89 -10.73 -5.77 4.24
C MET A 89 -10.49 -4.26 4.10
N THR A 90 -11.49 -3.49 3.67
CA THR A 90 -11.38 -2.02 3.62
C THR A 90 -11.13 -1.45 5.00
N LEU A 91 -11.85 -1.92 6.02
CA LEU A 91 -11.65 -1.48 7.40
C LEU A 91 -10.23 -1.82 7.88
N LEU A 92 -9.75 -3.03 7.59
CA LEU A 92 -8.40 -3.46 7.92
C LEU A 92 -7.35 -2.54 7.28
N LEU A 93 -7.46 -2.27 5.98
CA LEU A 93 -6.51 -1.41 5.27
C LEU A 93 -6.56 0.05 5.76
N LEU A 94 -7.74 0.56 6.12
CA LEU A 94 -7.88 1.88 6.76
C LEU A 94 -7.22 1.90 8.14
N ALA A 95 -7.37 0.84 8.92
CA ALA A 95 -6.71 0.70 10.21
C ALA A 95 -5.18 0.62 10.04
N GLU A 96 -4.68 -0.17 9.09
CA GLU A 96 -3.25 -0.21 8.76
C GLU A 96 -2.71 1.16 8.32
N ALA A 97 -3.46 1.91 7.50
CA ALA A 97 -3.08 3.26 7.09
C ALA A 97 -3.00 4.21 8.29
N ALA A 98 -3.97 4.13 9.22
CA ALA A 98 -3.93 4.91 10.45
C ALA A 98 -2.74 4.53 11.35
N VAL A 99 -2.49 3.23 11.52
CA VAL A 99 -1.36 2.70 12.29
C VAL A 99 -0.03 3.15 11.67
N LEU A 100 0.09 3.12 10.34
CA LEU A 100 1.28 3.61 9.63
C LEU A 100 1.54 5.09 9.94
N VAL A 101 0.52 5.95 9.86
CA VAL A 101 0.65 7.37 10.17
C VAL A 101 1.06 7.58 11.63
N VAL A 102 0.43 6.87 12.57
CA VAL A 102 0.75 6.94 14.00
C VAL A 102 2.18 6.46 14.25
N LEU A 103 2.59 5.34 13.66
CA LEU A 103 3.93 4.80 13.79
C LEU A 103 4.98 5.81 13.30
N LEU A 104 4.78 6.41 12.13
CA LEU A 104 5.71 7.42 11.59
C LEU A 104 5.73 8.69 12.43
N ALA A 105 4.60 9.11 13.00
CA ALA A 105 4.54 10.27 13.90
C ALA A 105 5.28 10.00 15.22
N VAL A 106 5.08 8.82 15.82
CA VAL A 106 5.80 8.41 17.05
C VAL A 106 7.30 8.27 16.75
N ALA A 107 7.66 7.64 15.64
CA ALA A 107 9.06 7.52 15.23
C ALA A 107 9.69 8.89 14.94
N ALA A 108 8.95 9.83 14.37
CA ALA A 108 9.40 11.21 14.19
C ALA A 108 9.68 11.92 15.51
N VAL A 109 8.79 11.79 16.50
CA VAL A 109 8.98 12.38 17.84
C VAL A 109 10.16 11.75 18.58
N ALA A 110 10.37 10.44 18.40
CA ALA A 110 11.45 9.70 19.05
C ALA A 110 12.82 9.85 18.36
N ALA A 111 12.86 10.32 17.11
CA ALA A 111 14.09 10.43 16.35
C ALA A 111 15.04 11.47 16.95
N SER A 112 16.34 11.15 16.95
CA SER A 112 17.37 12.11 17.34
C SER A 112 17.48 13.23 16.30
N PRO A 113 17.68 14.48 16.71
CA PRO A 113 17.87 15.59 15.78
C PRO A 113 19.10 15.36 14.89
N ASP A 114 19.00 15.73 13.61
CA ASP A 114 20.12 15.82 12.69
C ASP A 114 20.96 17.09 12.95
N ASP A 115 22.03 17.30 12.18
CA ASP A 115 22.92 18.47 12.29
C ASP A 115 22.19 19.81 12.09
N MET A 116 20.97 19.78 11.55
CA MET A 116 20.08 20.94 11.36
C MET A 116 18.92 20.98 12.37
N GLY A 117 18.95 20.14 13.41
CA GLY A 117 17.93 20.07 14.46
C GLY A 117 16.60 19.41 14.04
N ARG A 118 16.53 18.75 12.90
CA ARG A 118 15.31 18.08 12.41
C ARG A 118 15.27 16.64 12.92
N ALA A 119 14.08 16.14 13.25
CA ALA A 119 13.88 14.73 13.59
C ALA A 119 14.52 13.81 12.53
N GLY A 120 15.62 13.15 12.92
CA GLY A 120 16.61 12.60 12.01
C GLY A 120 16.33 11.18 11.53
N ARG A 121 17.41 10.52 11.10
CA ARG A 121 17.46 9.14 10.54
C ARG A 121 17.88 8.09 11.56
N SER A 122 18.15 8.49 12.79
CA SER A 122 18.66 7.63 13.86
C SER A 122 17.83 7.81 15.14
N LEU A 123 17.87 6.77 15.96
CA LEU A 123 17.38 6.79 17.32
C LEU A 123 18.58 6.70 18.25
N THR A 124 18.69 7.64 19.19
CA THR A 124 19.73 7.65 20.22
C THR A 124 19.07 7.64 21.59
N VAL A 125 19.51 6.72 22.45
CA VAL A 125 18.99 6.52 23.80
C VAL A 125 20.17 6.54 24.78
N THR A 126 19.97 7.15 25.95
CA THR A 126 20.92 7.08 27.06
C THR A 126 20.61 5.84 27.90
N CYS A 127 21.57 4.93 28.00
CA CYS A 127 21.46 3.71 28.77
C CYS A 127 21.64 3.98 30.29
N PRO A 128 21.19 3.06 31.17
CA PRO A 128 21.29 3.23 32.62
C PRO A 128 22.71 3.40 33.18
N ASP A 129 23.72 2.93 32.46
CA ASP A 129 25.15 3.08 32.78
C ASP A 129 25.73 4.45 32.36
N GLY A 130 24.89 5.33 31.79
CA GLY A 130 25.27 6.65 31.30
C GLY A 130 25.84 6.64 29.88
N SER A 131 26.00 5.48 29.25
CA SER A 131 26.42 5.38 27.85
C SER A 131 25.29 5.78 26.90
N THR A 132 25.62 6.16 25.66
CA THR A 132 24.63 6.45 24.62
C THR A 132 24.68 5.38 23.54
N ALA A 133 23.55 4.76 23.26
CA ALA A 133 23.37 3.84 22.14
C ALA A 133 22.65 4.56 21.00
N SER A 134 23.12 4.40 19.77
CA SER A 134 22.49 4.98 18.58
C SER A 134 22.38 3.95 17.47
N THR A 135 21.25 3.93 16.77
CA THR A 135 21.02 3.00 15.66
C THR A 135 20.36 3.70 14.47
N SER A 136 20.65 3.21 13.28
CA SER A 136 20.10 3.68 12.00
C SER A 136 20.02 2.49 11.04
N PRO A 137 18.97 2.36 10.21
CA PRO A 137 17.91 3.34 9.96
C PRO A 137 16.79 3.34 11.02
N TRP A 138 16.34 4.54 11.42
CA TRP A 138 15.13 4.74 12.23
C TRP A 138 14.02 5.35 11.36
N PRO A 139 12.77 4.82 11.37
CA PRO A 139 11.70 5.26 10.46
C PRO A 139 11.05 6.60 10.86
N GLY A 140 11.87 7.60 11.20
CA GLY A 140 11.46 8.99 11.46
C GLY A 140 11.13 9.78 10.19
N LEU A 141 11.00 11.11 10.29
CA LEU A 141 10.54 11.96 9.18
C LEU A 141 11.37 11.83 7.90
N PHE A 142 12.68 11.57 8.02
CA PHE A 142 13.57 11.39 6.87
C PHE A 142 13.08 10.29 5.92
N TYR A 143 12.54 9.19 6.44
CA TYR A 143 11.96 8.10 5.66
C TYR A 143 10.43 8.18 5.59
N GLY A 144 9.79 8.76 6.61
CA GLY A 144 8.34 8.88 6.71
C GLY A 144 7.73 9.87 5.73
N LEU A 145 8.39 10.98 5.41
CA LEU A 145 7.85 12.00 4.51
C LEU A 145 7.53 11.46 3.09
N PRO A 146 8.46 10.75 2.41
CA PRO A 146 8.14 10.08 1.15
C PRO A 146 6.97 9.09 1.25
N ILE A 147 6.90 8.32 2.34
CA ILE A 147 5.82 7.35 2.58
C ILE A 147 4.48 8.08 2.71
N LEU A 148 4.42 9.16 3.50
CA LEU A 148 3.23 9.97 3.70
C LEU A 148 2.78 10.65 2.39
N ALA A 149 3.72 11.17 1.60
CA ALA A 149 3.43 11.76 0.30
C ALA A 149 2.85 10.72 -0.67
N ALA A 150 3.46 9.53 -0.74
CA ALA A 150 2.95 8.43 -1.55
C ALA A 150 1.56 7.96 -1.09
N LEU A 151 1.34 7.88 0.22
CA LEU A 151 0.05 7.53 0.81
C LEU A 151 -1.03 8.57 0.46
N ALA A 152 -0.72 9.87 0.54
CA ALA A 152 -1.65 10.93 0.19
C ALA A 152 -2.03 10.87 -1.30
N VAL A 153 -1.04 10.80 -2.19
CA VAL A 153 -1.25 10.71 -3.65
C VAL A 153 -2.09 9.48 -4.00
N SER A 154 -1.73 8.31 -3.50
CA SER A 154 -2.46 7.08 -3.81
C SER A 154 -3.87 7.04 -3.22
N THR A 155 -4.08 7.57 -2.03
CA THR A 155 -5.41 7.66 -1.41
C THR A 155 -6.31 8.56 -2.25
N THR A 156 -5.83 9.72 -2.69
CA THR A 156 -6.60 10.60 -3.59
C THR A 156 -6.91 9.92 -4.92
N ALA A 157 -5.95 9.23 -5.52
CA ALA A 157 -6.13 8.52 -6.78
C ALA A 157 -7.10 7.33 -6.66
N CYS A 158 -7.05 6.60 -5.54
CA CYS A 158 -7.98 5.53 -5.19
C CYS A 158 -9.41 6.07 -5.07
N VAL A 159 -9.61 7.12 -4.27
CA VAL A 159 -10.92 7.76 -4.10
C VAL A 159 -11.46 8.27 -5.44
N TRP A 160 -10.64 8.98 -6.21
CA TRP A 160 -11.02 9.47 -7.54
C TRP A 160 -11.46 8.34 -8.45
N SER A 161 -10.71 7.24 -8.51
CA SER A 161 -11.03 6.09 -9.37
C SER A 161 -12.30 5.37 -8.94
N LEU A 162 -12.51 5.19 -7.63
CA LEU A 162 -13.75 4.61 -7.09
C LEU A 162 -14.96 5.49 -7.43
N THR A 163 -14.84 6.81 -7.32
CA THR A 163 -15.93 7.73 -7.71
C THR A 163 -16.22 7.67 -9.21
N ARG A 164 -15.19 7.52 -10.06
CA ARG A 164 -15.34 7.35 -11.51
C ARG A 164 -16.06 6.04 -11.86
N ILE A 165 -15.71 4.94 -11.19
CA ILE A 165 -16.36 3.62 -11.39
C ILE A 165 -17.83 3.68 -10.98
N ALA A 166 -18.13 4.29 -9.84
CA ALA A 166 -19.51 4.43 -9.35
C ALA A 166 -20.40 5.26 -10.32
N ARG A 167 -19.81 6.26 -11.00
CA ARG A 167 -20.51 7.12 -11.96
C ARG A 167 -20.61 6.53 -13.37
N ARG A 168 -19.75 5.58 -13.76
CA ARG A 168 -19.75 5.00 -15.11
C ARG A 168 -20.89 4.00 -15.30
N PRO A 169 -21.67 4.07 -16.39
CA PRO A 169 -22.63 3.01 -16.75
C PRO A 169 -21.88 1.72 -17.10
N GLY A 170 -22.41 0.58 -16.68
CA GLY A 170 -21.75 -0.71 -16.81
C GLY A 170 -22.34 -1.77 -15.89
N ASP A 171 -21.92 -3.00 -16.15
CA ASP A 171 -22.27 -4.20 -15.38
C ASP A 171 -21.72 -4.15 -13.95
N GLU A 172 -22.50 -4.73 -13.02
CA GLU A 172 -22.26 -4.70 -11.57
C GLU A 172 -21.06 -5.57 -11.18
N GLN A 173 -20.91 -6.75 -11.78
CA GLN A 173 -19.78 -7.64 -11.53
C GLN A 173 -18.46 -7.00 -11.97
N THR A 174 -18.45 -6.40 -13.16
CA THR A 174 -17.29 -5.67 -13.69
C THR A 174 -16.87 -4.50 -12.79
N ARG A 175 -17.82 -3.77 -12.19
CA ARG A 175 -17.51 -2.70 -11.24
C ARG A 175 -16.85 -3.23 -9.97
N ARG A 176 -17.40 -4.31 -9.39
CA ARG A 176 -16.86 -4.96 -8.19
C ARG A 176 -15.43 -5.44 -8.38
N ASP A 177 -15.14 -6.06 -9.53
CA ASP A 177 -13.79 -6.54 -9.80
C ASP A 177 -12.78 -5.40 -9.97
N ARG A 178 -13.19 -4.27 -10.57
CA ARG A 178 -12.34 -3.07 -10.67
C ARG A 178 -12.13 -2.37 -9.32
N SER A 179 -13.19 -2.21 -8.52
CA SER A 179 -13.06 -1.60 -7.19
C SER A 179 -12.18 -2.44 -6.28
N LEU A 180 -12.29 -3.78 -6.35
CA LEU A 180 -11.40 -4.69 -5.64
C LEU A 180 -9.94 -4.53 -6.05
N ALA A 181 -9.65 -4.45 -7.35
CA ALA A 181 -8.29 -4.28 -7.84
C ALA A 181 -7.67 -2.94 -7.38
N ILE A 182 -8.44 -1.84 -7.43
CA ILE A 182 -7.98 -0.53 -6.96
C ILE A 182 -7.71 -0.52 -5.46
N VAL A 183 -8.61 -1.10 -4.67
CA VAL A 183 -8.46 -1.15 -3.21
C VAL A 183 -7.30 -2.06 -2.82
N ALA A 184 -7.09 -3.17 -3.52
CA ALA A 184 -5.93 -4.03 -3.32
C ALA A 184 -4.61 -3.33 -3.69
N ALA A 185 -4.58 -2.55 -4.77
CA ALA A 185 -3.40 -1.78 -5.15
C ALA A 185 -3.04 -0.70 -4.10
N TRP A 186 -4.06 0.01 -3.60
CA TRP A 186 -3.88 0.94 -2.49
C TRP A 186 -3.43 0.22 -1.22
N GLY A 187 -4.03 -0.93 -0.91
CA GLY A 187 -3.63 -1.77 0.22
C GLY A 187 -2.17 -2.20 0.14
N LEU A 188 -1.67 -2.60 -1.03
CA LEU A 188 -0.25 -2.94 -1.21
C LEU A 188 0.69 -1.78 -0.85
N LEU A 189 0.32 -0.55 -1.20
CA LEU A 189 1.07 0.66 -0.86
C LEU A 189 0.91 1.10 0.61
N VAL A 190 -0.10 0.61 1.32
CA VAL A 190 -0.25 0.83 2.77
C VAL A 190 0.53 -0.23 3.55
N SER A 191 0.25 -1.49 3.29
CA SER A 191 0.75 -2.62 4.05
C SER A 191 2.26 -2.81 3.86
N ALA A 192 2.82 -2.55 2.67
CA ALA A 192 4.25 -2.75 2.44
C ALA A 192 5.13 -1.73 3.20
N PRO A 193 4.86 -0.41 3.17
CA PRO A 193 5.56 0.54 4.04
C PRO A 193 5.33 0.30 5.53
N LEU A 194 4.12 -0.14 5.93
CA LEU A 194 3.85 -0.50 7.32
C LEU A 194 4.72 -1.66 7.78
N LEU A 195 4.82 -2.72 6.98
CA LEU A 195 5.71 -3.85 7.23
C LEU A 195 7.16 -3.36 7.36
N GLY A 196 7.64 -2.58 6.38
CA GLY A 196 9.01 -2.06 6.38
C GLY A 196 9.32 -1.19 7.59
N ALA A 197 8.46 -0.23 7.91
CA ALA A 197 8.64 0.66 9.05
C ALA A 197 8.56 -0.08 10.39
N ALA A 198 7.60 -1.00 10.55
CA ALA A 198 7.43 -1.76 11.79
C ALA A 198 8.60 -2.72 12.03
N SER A 199 9.05 -3.45 11.00
CA SER A 199 10.22 -4.32 11.08
C SER A 199 11.51 -3.53 11.35
N THR A 200 11.68 -2.37 10.71
CA THR A 200 12.86 -1.51 10.94
C THR A 200 12.89 -0.96 12.36
N ALA A 201 11.78 -0.41 12.85
CA ALA A 201 11.67 0.08 14.22
C ALA A 201 11.93 -1.04 15.23
N SER A 202 11.37 -2.23 15.01
CA SER A 202 11.57 -3.38 15.90
C SER A 202 13.04 -3.83 15.93
N GLY A 203 13.68 -3.93 14.77
CA GLY A 203 15.10 -4.26 14.65
C GLY A 203 15.99 -3.24 15.36
N ALA A 204 15.72 -1.95 15.18
CA ALA A 204 16.42 -0.86 15.85
C ALA A 204 16.32 -0.93 17.39
N LEU A 205 15.12 -1.21 17.93
CA LEU A 205 14.91 -1.35 19.37
C LEU A 205 15.66 -2.58 19.93
N MET A 206 15.67 -3.68 19.19
CA MET A 206 16.42 -4.89 19.58
C MET A 206 17.93 -4.70 19.56
N ASP A 207 18.43 -3.87 18.63
CA ASP A 207 19.84 -3.53 18.49
C ASP A 207 20.33 -2.63 19.64
N ILE A 208 19.51 -1.66 20.08
CA ILE A 208 19.84 -0.78 21.21
C ILE A 208 19.94 -1.54 22.52
N GLY A 209 19.02 -2.47 22.80
CA GLY A 209 19.06 -3.38 23.96
C GLY A 209 18.91 -2.75 25.35
N CYS A 210 19.03 -1.42 25.49
CA CYS A 210 18.94 -0.67 26.75
C CYS A 210 17.72 0.27 26.84
N ASP A 211 16.76 0.14 25.92
CA ASP A 211 15.52 0.91 25.78
C ASP A 211 14.43 0.58 26.84
N GLY A 212 14.74 -0.35 27.75
CA GLY A 212 13.99 -0.62 28.96
C GLY A 212 12.57 -1.18 28.71
N THR A 213 11.63 -0.80 29.56
CA THR A 213 10.23 -1.27 29.46
C THR A 213 9.50 -0.67 28.26
N VAL A 214 9.82 0.56 27.87
CA VAL A 214 9.21 1.26 26.73
C VAL A 214 9.51 0.52 25.42
N GLY A 215 10.78 0.17 25.20
CA GLY A 215 11.20 -0.63 24.06
C GLY A 215 10.53 -1.99 23.95
N ARG A 216 10.42 -2.68 25.08
CA ARG A 216 9.71 -3.97 25.16
C ARG A 216 8.23 -3.83 24.80
N LEU A 217 7.55 -2.82 25.34
CA LEU A 217 6.14 -2.55 25.03
C LEU A 217 5.94 -2.15 23.56
N ALA A 218 6.87 -1.37 23.00
CA ALA A 218 6.85 -1.03 21.59
C ALA A 218 6.97 -2.28 20.71
N ASN A 219 7.92 -3.18 21.00
CA ASN A 219 8.05 -4.46 20.27
C ASN A 219 6.80 -5.34 20.36
N TRP A 220 6.12 -5.37 21.51
CA TRP A 220 4.83 -6.05 21.66
C TRP A 220 3.73 -5.54 20.73
N ALA A 221 3.79 -4.26 20.32
CA ALA A 221 2.87 -3.68 19.34
C ALA A 221 3.39 -3.86 17.90
N LEU A 222 4.69 -3.72 17.68
CA LEU A 222 5.32 -3.76 16.35
C LEU A 222 5.26 -5.14 15.72
N TRP A 223 5.47 -6.21 16.50
CA TRP A 223 5.45 -7.58 15.98
C TRP A 223 4.09 -8.01 15.42
N PRO A 224 2.97 -7.90 16.16
CA PRO A 224 1.65 -8.18 15.60
C PRO A 224 1.34 -7.31 14.39
N THR A 225 1.70 -6.03 14.44
CA THR A 225 1.49 -5.08 13.33
C THR A 225 2.22 -5.54 12.06
N ALA A 226 3.49 -5.91 12.19
CA ALA A 226 4.29 -6.44 11.09
C ALA A 226 3.73 -7.76 10.57
N LEU A 227 3.27 -8.67 11.44
CA LEU A 227 2.66 -9.93 11.02
C LEU A 227 1.35 -9.72 10.24
N VAL A 228 0.50 -8.79 10.68
CA VAL A 228 -0.73 -8.44 9.96
C VAL A 228 -0.38 -7.86 8.59
N ALA A 229 0.55 -6.90 8.53
CA ALA A 229 1.03 -6.31 7.29
C ALA A 229 1.66 -7.36 6.33
N LEU A 230 2.39 -8.33 6.88
CA LEU A 230 3.00 -9.43 6.15
C LEU A 230 1.96 -10.34 5.49
N VAL A 231 0.79 -10.52 6.10
CA VAL A 231 -0.31 -11.31 5.54
C VAL A 231 -1.13 -10.50 4.53
N THR A 232 -1.32 -9.20 4.77
CA THR A 232 -2.10 -8.33 3.88
C THR A 232 -1.38 -8.01 2.57
N VAL A 233 -0.05 -7.91 2.56
CA VAL A 233 0.74 -7.71 1.33
C VAL A 233 0.50 -8.80 0.27
N PRO A 234 0.68 -10.11 0.56
CA PRO A 234 0.38 -11.18 -0.39
C PRO A 234 -1.07 -11.21 -0.85
N TRP A 235 -2.02 -10.93 0.05
CA TRP A 235 -3.44 -10.85 -0.31
C TRP A 235 -3.70 -9.74 -1.34
N CYS A 236 -3.17 -8.55 -1.08
CA CYS A 236 -3.27 -7.41 -1.99
C CYS A 236 -2.62 -7.73 -3.34
N LEU A 237 -1.41 -8.28 -3.32
CA LEU A 237 -0.67 -8.67 -4.50
C LEU A 237 -1.44 -9.71 -5.33
N PHE A 238 -1.94 -10.77 -4.69
CA PHE A 238 -2.75 -11.81 -5.33
C PHE A 238 -4.02 -11.21 -5.97
N THR A 239 -4.69 -10.30 -5.27
CA THR A 239 -5.91 -9.65 -5.79
C THR A 239 -5.63 -8.75 -6.99
N VAL A 240 -4.46 -8.10 -7.04
CA VAL A 240 -4.03 -7.30 -8.20
C VAL A 240 -3.72 -8.19 -9.41
N ILE A 241 -3.04 -9.31 -9.17
CA ILE A 241 -2.51 -10.22 -10.21
C ILE A 241 -3.56 -11.18 -10.76
N ALA A 242 -4.44 -11.71 -9.91
CA ALA A 242 -5.41 -12.73 -10.29
C ALA A 242 -6.73 -12.07 -10.73
N PRO A 243 -6.96 -11.83 -12.04
CA PRO A 243 -8.29 -11.47 -12.50
C PRO A 243 -9.23 -12.61 -12.13
N LYS A 244 -10.30 -12.29 -11.38
CA LYS A 244 -11.37 -13.26 -11.15
C LYS A 244 -11.92 -13.66 -12.52
N ALA A 245 -11.67 -14.90 -12.93
CA ALA A 245 -12.37 -15.47 -14.07
C ALA A 245 -13.85 -15.44 -13.72
N GLY A 246 -14.65 -14.73 -14.51
CA GLY A 246 -16.09 -14.73 -14.36
C GLY A 246 -16.59 -16.17 -14.49
N VAL A 247 -16.82 -16.84 -13.36
CA VAL A 247 -17.51 -18.12 -13.35
C VAL A 247 -18.98 -17.81 -13.63
N ARG A 248 -19.46 -18.22 -14.80
CA ARG A 248 -20.91 -18.27 -15.06
C ARG A 248 -21.51 -19.29 -14.08
N ARG A 249 -22.46 -18.85 -13.26
CA ARG A 249 -23.58 -19.68 -12.82
C ARG A 249 -24.75 -19.39 -13.73
#